data_AF-A0A9Q0H8I8-F1
#
_entry.id   AF-A0A9Q0H8I8-F1
#
_cell.length_a   1.000
_cell.length_b   1.000
_cell.length_c   1.000
_cell.angle_alpha   90.00
_cell.angle_beta   90.00
_cell.angle_gamma   90.00
#
_symmetry.space_group_name_H-M   'P 1'
#
loop_
_entity.id
_entity.type
_entity.pdbx_description
1 polymer ?
#
loop_
_entity_poly.entity_id
_entity_poly.type
_entity_poly.pdbx_seq_one_letter_code
_entity_poly.pdbx_strand_id
1 'polypeptide(L)'
;MTRRIASNLEFLFPVVNKNISSDVRNALLVVVVLIVTATYQLGISPPGGLWQDNYDPSKSSNDSSSLIKYEELAHKAGTPVMATQNPDNFLTIMLLNYAALCMSVVLTFSLTEGYPLRASVLVALCLILATYGITTSLYSSSLFTVLFPGIFLTFGAMGIMYLRSRALELLQWEQST
;
A
#
# COMPACT_ATOMS: atom_id res chain seq x y z
N MET A 1 -26.23 2.62 14.94
CA MET A 1 -25.23 1.60 14.52
C MET A 1 -23.89 2.24 14.12
N THR A 2 -23.90 3.40 13.48
CA THR A 2 -22.72 4.20 13.09
C THR A 2 -21.82 4.68 14.24
N ARG A 3 -22.37 4.97 15.44
CA ARG A 3 -21.56 5.35 16.62
C ARG A 3 -20.61 4.25 17.12
N ARG A 4 -20.94 2.96 16.91
CA ARG A 4 -20.08 1.83 17.30
C ARG A 4 -18.88 1.63 16.38
N ILE A 5 -19.01 2.03 15.12
CA ILE A 5 -17.91 1.96 14.15
C ILE A 5 -16.93 3.11 14.39
N ALA A 6 -17.44 4.30 14.72
CA ALA A 6 -16.61 5.45 15.10
C ALA A 6 -15.83 5.20 16.41
N SER A 7 -16.42 4.57 17.43
CA SER A 7 -15.72 4.23 18.68
C SER A 7 -14.63 3.16 18.49
N ASN A 8 -14.83 2.22 17.57
CA ASN A 8 -13.81 1.22 17.23
C ASN A 8 -12.68 1.81 16.37
N LEU A 9 -12.96 2.88 15.61
CA LEU A 9 -11.95 3.60 14.84
C LEU A 9 -11.15 4.57 15.72
N GLU A 10 -11.79 5.20 16.71
CA GLU A 10 -11.13 5.95 17.79
C GLU A 10 -10.26 5.08 18.70
N PHE A 11 -10.33 3.75 18.63
CA PHE A 11 -9.38 2.85 19.30
C PHE A 11 -8.08 2.68 18.51
N LEU A 12 -8.10 2.90 17.19
CA LEU A 12 -6.92 2.80 16.33
C LEU A 12 -6.02 4.05 16.42
N PHE A 13 -6.62 5.23 16.63
CA PHE A 13 -5.90 6.50 16.76
C PHE A 13 -5.06 6.71 18.05
N PRO A 14 -5.36 6.14 19.22
CA PRO A 14 -4.52 6.21 20.43
C PRO A 14 -3.34 5.22 20.44
N VAL A 15 -3.18 4.35 19.42
CA VAL A 15 -2.10 3.34 19.38
C VAL A 15 -0.69 3.96 19.40
N VAL A 16 -0.55 5.23 19.00
CA VAL A 16 0.69 5.99 19.17
C VAL A 16 0.46 7.07 20.23
N ASN A 17 0.35 6.64 21.48
CA ASN A 17 0.32 7.52 22.65
C ASN A 17 1.51 8.52 22.59
N LYS A 18 1.31 9.82 22.90
CA LYS A 18 2.41 10.80 22.91
C LYS A 18 3.52 10.52 23.95
N ASN A 19 3.33 9.51 24.80
CA ASN A 19 4.23 9.15 25.90
C ASN A 19 5.10 7.90 25.62
N ILE A 20 5.20 7.41 24.38
CA ILE A 20 6.12 6.30 24.06
C ILE A 20 7.59 6.75 24.19
N SER A 21 8.42 5.92 24.83
CA SER A 21 9.86 6.17 24.92
C SER A 21 10.51 6.16 23.53
N SER A 22 11.65 6.83 23.40
CA SER A 22 12.45 6.84 22.17
C SER A 22 12.79 5.45 21.66
N ASP A 23 13.05 4.52 22.58
CA ASP A 23 13.47 3.15 22.23
C ASP A 23 12.31 2.35 21.62
N VAL A 24 11.11 2.46 22.21
CA VAL A 24 9.90 1.83 21.66
C VAL A 24 9.54 2.46 20.31
N ARG A 25 9.67 3.78 20.18
CA ARG A 25 9.46 4.50 18.93
C ARG A 25 10.40 4.03 17.82
N ASN A 26 11.69 3.88 18.11
CA ASN A 26 12.67 3.37 17.15
C ASN A 26 12.38 1.92 16.76
N ALA A 27 12.05 1.06 17.72
CA ALA A 27 11.66 -0.32 17.44
C ALA A 27 10.42 -0.40 16.55
N LEU A 28 9.40 0.42 16.83
CA LEU A 28 8.18 0.50 16.03
C LEU A 28 8.47 1.03 14.61
N LEU A 29 9.35 2.02 14.43
CA LEU A 29 9.77 2.48 13.10
C LEU A 29 10.43 1.36 12.30
N VAL A 30 11.26 0.53 12.94
CA VAL A 30 11.84 -0.66 12.29
C VAL A 30 10.74 -1.64 11.88
N VAL A 31 9.78 -1.93 12.75
CA VAL A 31 8.62 -2.78 12.43
C VAL A 31 7.83 -2.23 11.24
N VAL A 32 7.62 -0.92 11.19
CA VAL A 32 6.93 -0.26 10.07
C VAL A 32 7.69 -0.45 8.76
N VAL A 33 9.01 -0.27 8.74
CA VAL A 33 9.84 -0.52 7.56
C VAL A 33 9.80 -2.00 7.14
N LEU A 34 9.75 -2.93 8.09
CA LEU A 34 9.60 -4.36 7.80
C LEU A 34 8.24 -4.66 7.15
N ILE A 35 7.16 -4.05 7.62
CA ILE A 35 5.82 -4.19 7.00
C ILE A 35 5.81 -3.64 5.58
N VAL A 36 6.37 -2.44 5.37
CA VAL A 36 6.50 -1.83 4.03
C VAL A 36 7.32 -2.73 3.10
N THR A 37 8.42 -3.29 3.61
CA THR A 37 9.28 -4.17 2.82
C THR A 37 8.57 -5.48 2.46
N ALA A 38 7.93 -6.14 3.43
CA ALA A 38 7.20 -7.39 3.20
C ALA A 38 6.03 -7.20 2.20
N THR A 39 5.28 -6.11 2.33
CA THR A 39 4.18 -5.78 1.41
C THR A 39 4.70 -5.42 0.01
N TYR A 40 5.82 -4.71 -0.10
CA TYR A 40 6.45 -4.43 -1.40
C TYR A 40 6.92 -5.71 -2.09
N GLN A 41 7.56 -6.63 -1.35
CA GLN A 41 8.00 -7.93 -1.88
C GLN A 41 6.83 -8.76 -2.41
N LEU A 42 5.72 -8.81 -1.68
CA LEU A 42 4.50 -9.48 -2.12
C LEU A 42 3.86 -8.83 -3.36
N GLY A 43 4.01 -7.51 -3.54
CA GLY A 43 3.50 -6.81 -4.70
C GLY A 43 4.25 -7.14 -6.00
N ILE A 44 5.58 -7.20 -5.94
CA ILE A 44 6.41 -7.48 -7.11
C ILE A 44 6.54 -8.98 -7.41
N SER A 45 6.36 -9.82 -6.39
CA SER A 45 6.42 -11.27 -6.49
C SER A 45 5.13 -11.84 -5.90
N PRO A 46 4.00 -11.77 -6.64
CA PRO A 46 2.74 -12.27 -6.15
C PRO A 46 2.84 -13.77 -5.83
N PRO A 47 2.09 -14.27 -4.82
CA PRO A 47 2.07 -15.70 -4.51
C PRO A 47 1.70 -16.53 -5.74
N GLY A 48 2.46 -17.58 -6.02
CA GLY A 48 2.33 -18.37 -7.25
C GLY A 48 3.12 -17.82 -8.45
N GLY A 49 3.71 -16.63 -8.34
CA GLY A 49 4.54 -16.02 -9.36
C GLY A 49 3.74 -15.40 -10.51
N LEU A 50 4.46 -15.07 -11.57
CA LEU A 50 3.91 -14.55 -12.83
C LEU A 50 4.01 -15.64 -13.90
N TRP A 51 3.03 -15.70 -14.79
CA TRP A 51 3.12 -16.51 -16.00
C TRP A 51 4.30 -16.05 -16.85
N GLN A 52 5.06 -17.02 -17.39
CA GLN A 52 6.26 -16.75 -18.19
C GLN A 52 5.98 -16.83 -19.70
N ASP A 53 4.86 -17.41 -20.08
CA ASP A 53 4.43 -17.63 -21.46
C ASP A 53 2.98 -17.18 -21.67
N ASN A 54 2.56 -17.22 -22.94
CA ASN A 54 1.19 -16.94 -23.34
C ASN A 54 0.52 -18.27 -23.70
N TYR A 55 -0.57 -18.61 -23.03
CA TYR A 55 -1.35 -19.79 -23.33
C TYR A 55 -2.77 -19.41 -23.76
N ASP A 56 -3.18 -19.92 -24.92
CA ASP A 56 -4.52 -19.77 -25.45
C ASP A 56 -5.04 -21.15 -25.88
N PRO A 57 -5.94 -21.77 -25.10
CA PRO A 57 -6.44 -23.11 -25.38
C PRO A 57 -7.18 -23.20 -26.72
N SER A 58 -7.68 -22.08 -27.24
CA SER A 58 -8.37 -22.01 -28.54
C SER A 58 -7.44 -22.07 -29.75
N LYS A 59 -6.15 -21.78 -29.58
CA LYS A 59 -5.13 -21.80 -30.65
C LYS A 59 -4.27 -23.07 -30.65
N SER A 60 -4.35 -23.86 -29.58
CA SER A 60 -3.55 -25.08 -29.38
C SER A 60 -4.11 -26.34 -30.07
N SER A 61 -5.19 -26.23 -30.85
CA SER A 61 -5.99 -27.36 -31.35
C SER A 61 -5.41 -28.12 -32.56
N ASN A 62 -4.18 -27.85 -32.99
CA ASN A 62 -3.63 -28.47 -34.20
C ASN A 62 -2.78 -29.73 -33.94
N ASP A 63 -2.40 -30.01 -32.69
CA ASP A 63 -1.61 -31.21 -32.36
C ASP A 63 -2.40 -32.15 -31.45
N SER A 64 -2.77 -33.31 -32.01
CA SER A 64 -3.52 -34.39 -31.34
C SER A 64 -2.66 -35.23 -30.38
N SER A 65 -1.64 -34.64 -29.75
CA SER A 65 -0.69 -35.37 -28.90
C SER A 65 -0.48 -34.72 -27.54
N SER A 66 -1.40 -34.94 -26.60
CA SER A 66 -1.07 -35.01 -25.17
C SER A 66 -2.26 -35.54 -24.38
N LEU A 67 -2.12 -36.78 -23.88
CA LEU A 67 -3.13 -37.52 -23.14
C LEU A 67 -3.25 -37.14 -21.65
N ILE A 68 -2.72 -35.99 -21.22
CA ILE A 68 -2.99 -35.42 -19.90
C ILE A 68 -3.00 -33.90 -20.08
N LYS A 69 -4.13 -33.33 -20.47
CA LYS A 69 -4.30 -31.87 -20.48
C LYS A 69 -4.73 -31.47 -19.08
N TYR A 70 -3.82 -30.89 -18.29
CA TYR A 70 -4.25 -30.06 -17.17
C TYR A 70 -5.14 -28.98 -17.78
N GLU A 71 -6.33 -28.76 -17.22
CA GLU A 71 -7.26 -27.73 -17.69
C GLU A 71 -6.66 -26.35 -17.35
N GLU A 72 -5.69 -25.94 -18.14
CA GLU A 72 -4.96 -24.71 -17.95
C GLU A 72 -5.80 -23.56 -18.50
N LEU A 73 -6.11 -22.58 -17.65
CA LEU A 73 -6.84 -21.39 -18.03
C LEU A 73 -5.98 -20.53 -18.96
N ALA A 74 -6.63 -19.85 -19.90
CA ALA A 74 -5.97 -18.90 -20.79
C ALA A 74 -5.23 -17.84 -19.97
N HIS A 75 -3.96 -17.58 -20.29
CA HIS A 75 -3.14 -16.65 -19.54
C HIS A 75 -2.11 -15.96 -20.44
N LYS A 76 -1.57 -14.85 -19.93
CA LYS A 76 -0.62 -14.01 -20.65
C LYS A 76 0.62 -13.81 -19.79
N ALA A 77 1.79 -13.82 -20.42
CA ALA A 77 3.05 -13.53 -19.77
C ALA A 77 2.98 -12.19 -19.03
N GLY A 78 3.42 -12.23 -17.77
CA GLY A 78 3.37 -11.10 -16.85
C GLY A 78 2.08 -10.95 -16.04
N THR A 79 1.07 -11.83 -16.20
CA THR A 79 -0.08 -11.86 -15.28
C THR A 79 0.21 -12.77 -14.08
N PRO A 80 -0.29 -12.44 -12.86
CA PRO A 80 -0.11 -13.31 -11.70
C PRO A 80 -0.81 -14.65 -11.87
N VAL A 81 -0.11 -15.75 -11.56
CA VAL A 81 -0.63 -17.12 -11.65
C VAL A 81 -1.85 -17.28 -10.75
N MET A 82 -1.77 -16.80 -9.51
CA MET A 82 -2.87 -16.85 -8.56
C MET A 82 -4.09 -16.03 -9.01
N ALA A 83 -3.90 -14.92 -9.74
CA ALA A 83 -5.01 -14.14 -10.27
C ALA A 83 -5.82 -14.91 -11.32
N THR A 84 -5.16 -15.79 -12.08
CA THR A 84 -5.84 -16.64 -13.08
C THR A 84 -6.51 -17.86 -12.46
N GLN A 85 -5.91 -18.48 -11.43
CA GLN A 85 -6.43 -19.70 -10.82
C GLN A 85 -7.51 -19.43 -9.75
N ASN A 86 -7.30 -18.43 -8.91
CA ASN A 86 -8.15 -18.11 -7.75
C ASN A 86 -8.22 -16.58 -7.56
N PRO A 87 -8.98 -15.87 -8.41
CA PRO A 87 -9.03 -14.40 -8.42
C PRO A 87 -9.50 -13.81 -7.08
N ASP A 88 -10.44 -14.47 -6.37
CA ASP A 88 -10.98 -13.97 -5.10
C ASP A 88 -9.93 -13.97 -3.96
N ASN A 89 -9.12 -15.02 -3.88
CA ASN A 89 -8.04 -15.11 -2.90
C ASN A 89 -6.93 -14.11 -3.23
N PHE A 90 -6.58 -13.98 -4.51
CA PHE A 90 -5.64 -12.98 -4.97
C PHE A 90 -6.10 -11.56 -4.59
N LEU A 91 -7.36 -11.23 -4.83
CA LEU A 91 -7.94 -9.94 -4.47
C LEU A 91 -7.89 -9.70 -2.96
N THR A 92 -8.25 -10.70 -2.15
CA THR A 92 -8.26 -10.59 -0.68
C THR A 92 -6.86 -10.30 -0.14
N ILE A 93 -5.85 -11.03 -0.63
CA ILE A 93 -4.43 -10.82 -0.25
C ILE A 93 -3.98 -9.42 -0.66
N MET A 94 -4.28 -9.00 -1.89
CA MET A 94 -3.86 -7.69 -2.40
C MET A 94 -4.52 -6.53 -1.65
N LEU A 95 -5.79 -6.67 -1.26
CA LEU A 95 -6.51 -5.66 -0.48
C LEU A 95 -5.97 -5.53 0.95
N LEU A 96 -5.65 -6.65 1.60
CA LEU A 96 -5.02 -6.65 2.92
C LEU A 96 -3.62 -6.03 2.87
N ASN A 97 -2.81 -6.36 1.86
CA ASN A 97 -1.50 -5.75 1.66
C ASN A 97 -1.59 -4.23 1.45
N TYR A 98 -2.56 -3.78 0.66
CA TYR A 98 -2.79 -2.35 0.46
C TYR A 98 -3.18 -1.64 1.77
N ALA A 99 -4.06 -2.25 2.57
CA ALA A 99 -4.43 -1.71 3.88
C ALA A 99 -3.23 -1.64 4.84
N ALA A 100 -2.37 -2.66 4.85
CA ALA A 100 -1.15 -2.67 5.66
C ALA A 100 -0.17 -1.57 5.25
N LEU A 101 -0.05 -1.28 3.96
CA LEU A 101 0.80 -0.21 3.44
C LEU A 101 0.24 1.19 3.81
N CYS A 102 -1.09 1.38 3.73
CA CYS A 102 -1.76 2.59 4.24
C CYS A 102 -1.54 2.78 5.74
N MET A 103 -1.69 1.72 6.54
CA MET A 103 -1.44 1.76 7.99
C MET A 103 0.02 2.10 8.31
N SER A 104 0.96 1.63 7.50
CA SER A 104 2.39 1.94 7.66
C SER A 104 2.70 3.43 7.44
N VAL A 105 2.01 4.09 6.49
CA VAL A 105 2.12 5.55 6.28
C VAL A 105 1.61 6.31 7.50
N VAL A 106 0.44 5.92 8.02
CA VAL A 106 -0.16 6.55 9.22
C VAL A 106 0.74 6.37 10.44
N LEU A 107 1.25 5.16 10.67
CA LEU A 107 2.18 4.89 11.76
C LEU A 107 3.46 5.70 11.60
N THR A 108 4.07 5.73 10.42
CA THR A 108 5.25 6.56 10.18
C THR A 108 4.98 8.04 10.47
N PHE A 109 3.82 8.56 10.05
CA PHE A 109 3.43 9.94 10.32
C PHE A 109 3.39 10.24 11.83
N SER A 110 2.75 9.37 12.60
CA SER A 110 2.64 9.51 14.07
C SER A 110 4.00 9.31 14.75
N LEU A 111 4.78 8.33 14.31
CA LEU A 111 6.09 7.99 14.86
C LEU A 111 7.22 8.90 14.39
N THR A 112 7.01 9.87 13.50
CA THR A 112 8.07 10.81 13.06
C THR A 112 7.85 12.24 13.53
N GLU A 113 6.86 12.48 14.41
CA GLU A 113 6.61 13.79 15.04
C GLU A 113 7.87 14.31 15.76
N GLY A 114 8.35 15.51 15.38
CA GLY A 114 9.53 16.13 15.96
C GLY A 114 10.88 15.81 15.31
N TYR A 115 10.94 14.96 14.28
CA TYR A 115 12.18 14.72 13.53
C TYR A 115 12.22 15.47 12.19
N PRO A 116 13.39 16.01 11.77
CA PRO A 116 13.52 16.78 10.53
C PRO A 116 13.32 15.94 9.26
N LEU A 117 13.58 14.64 9.32
CA LEU A 117 13.47 13.69 8.19
C LEU A 117 12.02 13.26 7.86
N ARG A 118 11.04 13.70 8.65
CA ARG A 118 9.63 13.31 8.52
C ARG A 118 9.08 13.48 7.11
N ALA A 119 9.29 14.65 6.49
CA ALA A 119 8.73 14.95 5.19
C ALA A 119 9.29 14.03 4.09
N SER A 120 10.61 13.82 4.06
CA SER A 120 11.27 12.98 3.08
C SER A 120 10.80 11.52 3.16
N VAL A 121 10.68 10.96 4.37
CA VAL A 121 10.21 9.58 4.56
C VAL A 121 8.74 9.43 4.16
N LEU A 122 7.88 10.40 4.51
CA LEU A 122 6.47 10.36 4.12
C LEU A 122 6.28 10.48 2.61
N VAL A 123 7.03 11.35 1.94
CA VAL A 123 7.00 11.47 0.47
C VAL A 123 7.42 10.15 -0.17
N ALA A 124 8.51 9.53 0.29
CA ALA A 124 8.95 8.24 -0.22
C ALA A 124 7.89 7.14 -0.04
N LEU A 125 7.28 7.04 1.14
CA LEU A 125 6.22 6.07 1.40
C LEU A 125 4.95 6.33 0.57
N CYS A 126 4.57 7.60 0.37
CA CYS A 126 3.48 7.97 -0.52
C CYS A 126 3.76 7.57 -1.97
N LEU A 127 5.00 7.73 -2.46
CA LEU A 127 5.39 7.30 -3.81
C LEU A 127 5.36 5.78 -3.97
N ILE A 128 5.78 5.03 -2.95
CA ILE A 128 5.65 3.57 -2.93
C ILE A 128 4.17 3.16 -2.96
N LEU A 129 3.34 3.78 -2.12
CA LEU A 129 1.90 3.57 -2.11
C LEU A 129 1.28 3.86 -3.49
N ALA A 130 1.69 4.96 -4.13
CA ALA A 130 1.24 5.36 -5.47
C ALA A 130 1.65 4.35 -6.55
N THR A 131 2.90 3.88 -6.53
CA THR A 131 3.37 2.91 -7.51
C THR A 131 2.64 1.58 -7.32
N TYR A 132 2.45 1.16 -6.06
CA TYR A 132 1.79 -0.09 -5.72
C TYR A 132 0.36 -0.13 -6.27
N GLY A 133 -0.50 0.84 -5.96
CA GLY A 133 -1.87 0.73 -6.47
C GLY A 133 -2.07 1.06 -7.95
N ILE A 134 -1.14 1.75 -8.61
CA ILE A 134 -1.11 1.76 -10.09
C ILE A 134 -0.90 0.32 -10.57
N THR A 135 0.10 -0.40 -10.04
CA THR A 135 0.34 -1.80 -10.44
C THR A 135 -0.83 -2.72 -10.12
N THR A 136 -1.50 -2.57 -8.96
CA THR A 136 -2.67 -3.41 -8.63
C THR A 136 -3.89 -3.11 -9.50
N SER A 137 -4.07 -1.86 -9.94
CA SER A 137 -5.18 -1.46 -10.82
C SER A 137 -5.12 -2.06 -12.22
N LEU A 138 -3.93 -2.51 -12.66
CA LEU A 138 -3.76 -3.24 -13.92
C LEU A 138 -4.31 -4.66 -13.85
N TYR A 139 -4.44 -5.23 -12.64
CA TYR A 139 -4.83 -6.62 -12.43
C TYR A 139 -6.24 -6.80 -11.85
N SER A 140 -6.84 -5.77 -11.22
CA SER A 140 -8.15 -5.88 -10.55
C SER A 140 -8.94 -4.55 -10.55
N SER A 141 -10.29 -4.69 -10.47
CA SER A 141 -11.40 -3.72 -10.56
C SER A 141 -11.20 -2.27 -10.05
N SER A 142 -12.04 -1.37 -10.59
CA SER A 142 -12.13 0.09 -10.40
C SER A 142 -12.05 0.69 -8.98
N LEU A 143 -12.21 -0.12 -7.92
CA LEU A 143 -12.11 0.35 -6.53
C LEU A 143 -10.72 0.87 -6.16
N PHE A 144 -9.66 0.24 -6.67
CA PHE A 144 -8.28 0.70 -6.43
C PHE A 144 -7.98 2.02 -7.15
N THR A 145 -8.54 2.22 -8.34
CA THR A 145 -8.42 3.46 -9.12
C THR A 145 -9.10 4.66 -8.43
N VAL A 146 -10.17 4.43 -7.66
CA VAL A 146 -10.96 5.49 -6.99
C VAL A 146 -10.45 5.82 -5.59
N LEU A 147 -9.93 4.84 -4.83
CA LEU A 147 -9.33 5.09 -3.52
C LEU A 147 -8.00 5.85 -3.62
N PHE A 148 -7.31 5.71 -4.75
CA PHE A 148 -6.01 6.30 -5.04
C PHE A 148 -5.95 7.83 -4.93
N PRO A 149 -6.80 8.59 -5.65
CA PRO A 149 -6.72 10.04 -5.64
C PRO A 149 -7.21 10.62 -4.30
N GLY A 150 -8.18 9.96 -3.65
CA GLY A 150 -8.75 10.42 -2.39
C GLY A 150 -7.75 10.39 -1.24
N ILE A 151 -7.03 9.27 -1.09
CA ILE A 151 -5.98 9.09 -0.10
C ILE A 151 -4.81 10.07 -0.38
N PHE A 152 -4.39 10.19 -1.64
CA PHE A 152 -3.34 11.14 -2.02
C PHE A 152 -3.73 12.60 -1.77
N LEU A 153 -4.99 12.98 -2.03
CA LEU A 153 -5.50 14.32 -1.75
C LEU A 153 -5.55 14.61 -0.25
N THR A 154 -5.99 13.65 0.57
CA THR A 154 -6.04 13.84 2.02
C THR A 154 -4.65 13.95 2.64
N PHE A 155 -3.72 13.06 2.26
CA PHE A 155 -2.35 13.10 2.77
C PHE A 155 -1.55 14.28 2.19
N GLY A 156 -1.78 14.63 0.92
CA GLY A 156 -1.22 15.81 0.28
C GLY A 156 -1.69 17.11 0.94
N ALA A 157 -2.99 17.25 1.19
CA ALA A 157 -3.55 18.40 1.90
C ALA A 157 -2.98 18.51 3.33
N MET A 158 -2.86 17.39 4.03
CA MET A 158 -2.29 17.34 5.39
C MET A 158 -0.79 17.70 5.40
N GLY A 159 -0.03 17.29 4.38
CA GLY A 159 1.36 17.70 4.17
C GLY A 159 1.52 19.19 3.82
N ILE A 160 0.66 19.73 2.95
CA ILE A 160 0.65 21.15 2.59
C ILE A 160 0.28 22.01 3.81
N MET A 161 -0.73 21.61 4.58
CA MET A 161 -1.09 22.29 5.83
C MET A 161 0.08 22.29 6.82
N TYR A 162 0.79 21.19 6.97
CA TYR A 162 1.96 21.11 7.86
C TYR A 162 3.10 22.05 7.40
N LEU A 163 3.43 22.05 6.10
CA LEU A 163 4.45 22.95 5.54
C LEU A 163 4.05 24.42 5.71
N ARG A 164 2.78 24.74 5.50
CA ARG A 164 2.23 26.07 5.74
C ARG A 164 2.36 26.47 7.21
N SER A 165 1.98 25.60 8.15
CA SER A 165 2.11 25.88 9.58
C SER A 165 3.56 26.16 9.96
N ARG A 166 4.52 25.39 9.44
CA ARG A 166 5.94 25.60 9.73
C ARG A 166 6.51 26.87 9.08
N ALA A 167 6.07 27.20 7.86
CA ALA A 167 6.49 28.44 7.20
C ALA A 167 6.00 29.68 7.97
N LEU A 168 4.79 29.64 8.50
CA LEU A 168 4.25 30.73 9.32
C LEU A 168 5.01 30.92 10.63
N GLU A 169 5.42 29.84 11.29
CA GLU A 169 6.28 29.91 12.49
C GLU A 169 7.63 30.58 12.21
N LEU A 170 8.25 30.29 11.06
CA LEU A 170 9.53 30.88 10.68
C LEU A 170 9.41 32.37 10.33
N LEU A 171 8.33 32.75 9.64
CA LEU A 171 8.05 34.16 9.33
C LEU A 171 7.76 34.98 10.58
N GLN A 172 7.08 34.41 11.58
CA GLN A 172 6.85 35.06 12.87
C GLN A 172 8.16 35.25 13.65
N TRP A 173 9.07 34.28 13.56
CA TRP A 173 10.39 34.39 14.18
C TRP A 173 11.26 35.48 13.53
N GLU A 174 11.24 35.56 12.19
CA GLU A 174 11.96 36.61 11.43
C GLU A 174 11.43 38.02 11.73
N GLN A 175 10.13 38.19 11.95
CA GLN A 175 9.56 39.49 12.35
C GLN A 175 9.78 39.86 13.82
N SER A 176 10.20 38.90 14.66
CA SER A 176 10.44 39.11 16.09
C SER A 176 11.90 39.41 16.46
N THR A 177 12.81 39.40 15.48
CA THR A 177 14.25 39.64 15.64
C THR A 177 14.62 40.96 14.98
#